data_AF-A0A538RGY2-F1
#
_entry.id   AF-A0A538RGY2-F1
#
_cell.length_a   1.000
_cell.length_b   1.000
_cell.length_c   1.000
_cell.angle_alpha   90.00
_cell.angle_beta   90.00
_cell.angle_gamma   90.00
#
_symmetry.space_group_name_H-M   'P 1'
#
loop_
_entity.id
_entity.type
_entity.pdbx_description
1 polymer ?
#
loop_
_entity_poly.entity_id
_entity_poly.type
_entity_poly.pdbx_seq_one_letter_code
_entity_poly.pdbx_strand_id
1 'polypeptide(L)'
;MTLHRLLPLLALVLNLVLLGSALAPDRRSARSRVFACFVAALAIWNLGVLGLRSTASPETALLWERFLHIGVIALPALFYHYVVVFLDRRPDGMLVAGYVIGAMFWLASVTPAFFDGVTPTVWGFMPVAGPVYPL
;
A
#
# COMPACT_ATOMS: atom_id res chain seq x y z
N MET A 1 7.13 -16.68 16.75
CA MET A 1 6.84 -15.80 15.59
C MET A 1 8.16 -15.51 14.89
N THR A 2 8.29 -15.82 13.60
CA THR A 2 9.52 -15.53 12.84
C THR A 2 9.63 -14.02 12.57
N LEU A 3 10.86 -13.51 12.42
CA LEU A 3 11.14 -12.08 12.21
C LEU A 3 10.32 -11.47 11.05
N HIS A 4 10.10 -12.24 9.99
CA HIS A 4 9.35 -11.85 8.79
C HIS A 4 7.85 -11.60 9.01
N ARG A 5 7.29 -12.05 10.13
CA ARG A 5 5.90 -11.75 10.54
C ARG A 5 5.84 -10.66 11.61
N LEU A 6 6.87 -10.59 12.47
CA LEU A 6 6.94 -9.59 13.53
C LEU A 6 7.12 -8.17 12.98
N LEU A 7 7.97 -7.99 11.98
CA LEU A 7 8.22 -6.67 11.38
C LEU A 7 6.96 -6.04 10.75
N PRO A 8 6.22 -6.72 9.85
CA PRO A 8 4.99 -6.13 9.29
C PRO A 8 3.90 -5.95 10.34
N LEU A 9 3.82 -6.81 11.37
CA LEU A 9 2.88 -6.64 12.47
C LEU A 9 3.18 -5.39 13.31
N LEU A 10 4.45 -5.21 13.70
CA LEU A 10 4.86 -4.02 14.45
C LEU A 10 4.58 -2.75 13.64
N ALA A 11 4.96 -2.75 12.38
CA ALA A 11 4.73 -1.61 11.49
C ALA A 11 3.22 -1.36 11.27
N LEU A 12 2.39 -2.41 11.14
CA LEU A 12 0.93 -2.28 11.09
C LEU A 12 0.40 -1.61 12.36
N VAL A 13 0.80 -2.09 13.55
CA VAL A 13 0.36 -1.51 14.84
C VAL A 13 0.74 -0.04 14.93
N LEU A 14 1.98 0.32 14.59
CA LEU A 14 2.43 1.71 14.58
C LEU A 14 1.62 2.57 13.60
N ASN A 15 1.34 2.08 12.40
CA ASN A 15 0.51 2.77 11.43
C ASN A 15 -0.95 2.92 11.92
N LEU A 16 -1.52 1.94 12.59
CA LEU A 16 -2.87 2.05 13.18
C LEU A 16 -2.91 3.09 14.30
N VAL A 17 -1.87 3.18 15.13
CA VAL A 17 -1.75 4.23 16.16
C VAL A 17 -1.67 5.61 15.50
N LEU A 18 -0.83 5.77 14.47
CA LEU A 18 -0.73 7.02 13.72
C LEU A 18 -2.08 7.38 13.07
N LEU A 19 -2.77 6.41 12.47
CA LEU A 19 -4.08 6.62 11.86
C LEU A 19 -5.11 7.09 12.89
N GLY A 20 -5.16 6.45 14.07
CA GLY A 20 -6.01 6.86 15.17
C GLY A 20 -5.72 8.30 15.62
N SER A 21 -4.44 8.67 15.73
CA SER A 21 -4.05 10.04 16.07
C SER A 21 -4.44 11.09 15.01
N ALA A 22 -4.38 10.71 13.73
CA ALA A 22 -4.72 11.56 12.60
C ALA A 22 -6.23 11.83 12.50
N LEU A 23 -7.03 10.84 12.89
CA LEU A 23 -8.50 10.89 12.89
C LEU A 23 -9.10 11.44 14.20
N ALA A 24 -8.26 11.83 15.17
CA ALA A 24 -8.73 12.37 16.44
C ALA A 24 -9.66 13.58 16.23
N PRO A 25 -10.77 13.71 17.01
CA PRO A 25 -11.80 14.73 16.80
C PRO A 25 -11.29 16.17 16.68
N ASP A 26 -10.27 16.51 17.47
CA ASP A 26 -9.71 17.87 17.52
C ASP A 26 -8.79 18.19 16.32
N ARG A 27 -8.48 17.21 15.47
CA ARG A 27 -7.50 17.31 14.39
C ARG A 27 -8.13 17.24 12.99
N ARG A 28 -9.35 17.74 12.75
CA ARG A 28 -10.06 17.63 11.44
C ARG A 28 -9.56 18.55 10.31
N SER A 29 -8.28 18.91 10.29
CA SER A 29 -7.71 19.73 9.21
C SER A 29 -7.60 18.96 7.89
N ALA A 30 -7.49 19.67 6.75
CA ALA A 30 -7.18 19.02 5.47
C ALA A 30 -5.88 18.20 5.53
N ARG A 31 -4.85 18.73 6.20
CA ARG A 31 -3.56 18.04 6.44
C ARG A 31 -3.76 16.70 7.13
N SER A 32 -4.52 16.68 8.22
CA SER A 32 -4.75 15.45 9.00
C SER A 32 -5.53 14.40 8.21
N ARG A 33 -6.50 14.82 7.38
CA ARG A 33 -7.27 13.90 6.52
C ARG A 33 -6.38 13.25 5.47
N VAL A 34 -5.55 14.03 4.77
CA VAL A 34 -4.63 13.48 3.76
C VAL A 34 -3.57 12.60 4.41
N PHE A 35 -3.06 13.00 5.58
CA PHE A 35 -2.16 12.16 6.37
C PHE A 35 -2.82 10.85 6.80
N ALA A 36 -4.08 10.88 7.25
CA ALA A 36 -4.84 9.68 7.58
C ALA A 36 -4.98 8.74 6.36
N CYS A 37 -5.27 9.28 5.17
CA CYS A 37 -5.30 8.48 3.94
C CYS A 37 -3.94 7.84 3.63
N PHE A 38 -2.84 8.60 3.76
CA PHE A 38 -1.48 8.09 3.56
C PHE A 38 -1.13 6.96 4.54
N VAL A 39 -1.39 7.15 5.83
CA VAL A 39 -1.13 6.14 6.86
C VAL A 39 -2.05 4.93 6.72
N ALA A 40 -3.30 5.12 6.28
CA ALA A 40 -4.19 4.02 5.96
C ALA A 40 -3.65 3.17 4.80
N ALA A 41 -3.06 3.77 3.77
CA ALA A 41 -2.41 3.04 2.68
C ALA A 41 -1.19 2.23 3.19
N LEU A 42 -0.39 2.78 4.12
CA LEU A 42 0.69 2.04 4.78
C LEU A 42 0.14 0.85 5.60
N ALA A 43 -0.95 1.06 6.34
CA ALA A 43 -1.61 0.01 7.12
C ALA A 43 -2.15 -1.12 6.21
N ILE A 44 -2.81 -0.78 5.10
CA ILE A 44 -3.29 -1.75 4.10
C ILE A 44 -2.12 -2.56 3.55
N TRP A 45 -1.03 -1.90 3.16
CA TRP A 45 0.16 -2.58 2.66
C TRP A 45 0.74 -3.53 3.71
N ASN A 46 0.89 -3.09 4.96
CA ASN A 46 1.46 -3.89 6.05
C ASN A 46 0.57 -5.08 6.44
N LEU A 47 -0.76 -4.89 6.44
CA LEU A 47 -1.72 -5.96 6.64
C LEU A 47 -1.64 -6.99 5.52
N GLY A 48 -1.56 -6.54 4.27
CA GLY A 48 -1.42 -7.41 3.12
C GLY A 48 -0.12 -8.21 3.13
N VAL A 49 1.01 -7.58 3.49
CA VAL A 49 2.27 -8.28 3.72
C VAL A 49 2.11 -9.30 4.85
N LEU A 50 1.53 -8.94 5.99
CA LEU A 50 1.34 -9.89 7.09
C LEU A 50 0.52 -11.12 6.66
N GLY A 51 -0.55 -10.92 5.89
CA GLY A 51 -1.37 -11.99 5.31
C GLY A 51 -0.58 -12.88 4.35
N LEU A 52 0.16 -12.28 3.42
CA LEU A 52 1.03 -12.98 2.46
C LEU A 52 2.11 -13.85 3.14
N ARG A 53 2.63 -13.39 4.29
CA ARG A 53 3.66 -14.10 5.09
C ARG A 53 3.09 -15.17 6.02
N SER A 54 1.77 -15.20 6.17
CA SER A 54 1.06 -16.10 7.09
C SER A 54 0.29 -17.22 6.39
N THR A 55 -0.04 -17.04 5.10
CA THR A 55 -0.74 -18.06 4.31
C THR A 55 0.19 -19.20 3.86
N ALA A 56 -0.39 -20.39 3.72
CA ALA A 56 0.22 -21.55 3.07
C ALA A 56 -0.42 -21.89 1.71
N SER A 57 -1.57 -21.27 1.37
CA SER A 57 -2.28 -21.46 0.10
C SER A 57 -1.79 -20.44 -0.94
N PRO A 58 -1.34 -20.88 -2.13
CA PRO A 58 -0.99 -19.99 -3.24
C PRO A 58 -2.15 -19.10 -3.69
N GLU A 59 -3.37 -19.63 -3.70
CA GLU A 59 -4.58 -18.88 -4.09
C GLU A 59 -4.83 -17.73 -3.10
N THR A 60 -4.73 -18.03 -1.80
CA THR A 60 -4.87 -17.02 -0.75
C THR A 60 -3.72 -16.01 -0.78
N ALA A 61 -2.50 -16.45 -1.13
CA ALA A 61 -1.35 -15.58 -1.30
C ALA A 61 -1.55 -14.58 -2.45
N LEU A 62 -2.09 -15.02 -3.58
CA LEU A 62 -2.40 -14.13 -4.70
C LEU A 62 -3.46 -13.06 -4.31
N LEU A 63 -4.44 -13.42 -3.49
CA LEU A 63 -5.41 -12.45 -2.96
C LEU A 63 -4.74 -11.42 -2.06
N TRP A 64 -3.85 -11.85 -1.16
CA TRP A 64 -3.09 -10.93 -0.32
C TRP A 64 -2.15 -10.04 -1.13
N GLU A 65 -1.55 -10.56 -2.19
CA GLU A 65 -0.70 -9.82 -3.12
C GLU A 65 -1.50 -8.71 -3.83
N ARG A 66 -2.71 -9.01 -4.29
CA ARG A 66 -3.59 -7.98 -4.88
C ARG A 66 -4.03 -6.95 -3.85
N PHE A 67 -4.37 -7.40 -2.63
CA PHE A 67 -4.79 -6.52 -1.54
C PHE A 67 -3.68 -5.56 -1.12
N LEU A 68 -2.44 -6.04 -0.92
CA LEU A 68 -1.32 -5.20 -0.51
C LEU A 68 -0.98 -4.13 -1.56
N HIS A 69 -1.21 -4.45 -2.84
CA HIS A 69 -0.98 -3.52 -3.96
C HIS A 69 -1.90 -2.31 -3.92
N ILE A 70 -3.12 -2.44 -3.38
CA ILE A 70 -4.05 -1.30 -3.16
C ILE A 70 -3.35 -0.21 -2.33
N GLY A 71 -2.66 -0.61 -1.26
CA GLY A 71 -1.94 0.30 -0.39
C GLY A 71 -0.68 0.85 -1.06
N VAL A 72 0.22 -0.04 -1.52
CA VAL A 72 1.57 0.36 -1.96
C VAL A 72 1.55 1.29 -3.18
N ILE A 73 0.62 1.07 -4.13
CA ILE A 73 0.49 1.88 -5.35
C ILE A 73 0.01 3.29 -5.02
N ALA A 74 -0.82 3.45 -3.98
CA ALA A 74 -1.35 4.74 -3.57
C ALA A 74 -0.33 5.61 -2.81
N LEU A 75 0.73 5.01 -2.24
CA LEU A 75 1.68 5.71 -1.36
C LEU A 75 2.35 6.95 -2.00
N PRO A 76 2.90 6.90 -3.23
CA PRO A 76 3.59 8.05 -3.80
C PRO A 76 2.66 9.25 -4.00
N ALA A 77 1.46 9.01 -4.54
CA ALA A 77 0.46 10.05 -4.76
C ALA A 77 -0.06 10.64 -3.44
N LEU A 78 -0.35 9.79 -2.45
CA LEU A 78 -0.82 10.23 -1.14
C LEU A 78 0.26 10.99 -0.35
N PHE A 79 1.52 10.55 -0.42
CA PHE A 79 2.62 11.26 0.21
C PHE A 79 2.85 12.63 -0.44
N TYR A 80 2.84 12.69 -1.77
CA TYR A 80 2.95 13.97 -2.49
C TYR A 80 1.77 14.90 -2.15
N HIS A 81 0.53 14.37 -2.15
CA HIS A 81 -0.64 15.13 -1.71
C HIS A 81 -0.47 15.66 -0.29
N TYR A 82 0.04 14.85 0.62
CA TYR A 82 0.32 15.26 1.99
C TYR A 82 1.32 16.42 2.01
N VAL A 83 2.41 16.35 1.25
CA VAL A 83 3.41 17.44 1.14
C VAL A 83 2.78 18.73 0.59
N VAL A 84 1.97 18.65 -0.46
CA VAL A 84 1.28 19.82 -1.04
C VAL A 84 0.41 20.51 0.00
N VAL A 85 -0.42 19.75 0.73
CA VAL A 85 -1.31 20.31 1.76
C VAL A 85 -0.54 20.72 3.02
N PHE A 86 0.56 20.06 3.34
CA PHE A 86 1.44 20.42 4.46
C PHE A 86 2.11 21.79 4.24
N LEU A 87 2.48 22.09 3.00
CA LEU A 87 3.06 23.37 2.58
C LEU A 87 2.00 24.45 2.27
N ASP A 88 0.71 24.18 2.57
CA ASP A 88 -0.43 25.04 2.23
C ASP A 88 -0.46 25.46 0.74
N ARG A 89 0.03 24.58 -0.14
CA ARG A 89 -0.01 24.75 -1.59
C ARG A 89 -1.32 24.19 -2.15
N ARG A 90 -1.74 24.74 -3.30
CA ARG A 90 -2.87 24.20 -4.05
C ARG A 90 -2.46 22.92 -4.80
N PRO A 91 -3.37 21.94 -4.94
CA PRO A 91 -3.23 20.85 -5.90
C PRO A 91 -2.78 21.35 -7.28
N ASP A 92 -1.80 20.69 -7.86
CA ASP A 92 -1.29 21.01 -9.20
C ASP A 92 -1.48 19.82 -10.16
N GLY A 93 -1.08 20.03 -11.43
CA GLY A 93 -1.16 18.99 -12.44
C GLY A 93 -0.30 17.76 -12.12
N MET A 94 0.78 17.91 -11.34
CA MET A 94 1.62 16.79 -10.94
C MET A 94 0.90 15.89 -9.94
N LEU A 95 0.11 16.46 -9.03
CA LEU A 95 -0.74 15.69 -8.12
C LEU A 95 -1.78 14.87 -8.89
N VAL A 96 -2.45 15.50 -9.87
CA VAL A 96 -3.43 14.81 -10.72
C VAL A 96 -2.75 13.68 -11.50
N ALA A 97 -1.60 13.94 -12.12
CA ALA A 97 -0.83 12.94 -12.84
C ALA A 97 -0.45 11.76 -11.92
N GLY A 98 -0.01 12.03 -10.70
CA GLY A 98 0.31 11.00 -9.70
C GLY A 98 -0.86 10.08 -9.39
N TYR A 99 -2.07 10.65 -9.20
CA TYR A 99 -3.27 9.85 -8.98
C TYR A 99 -3.70 9.05 -10.22
N VAL A 100 -3.62 9.65 -11.41
CA VAL A 100 -3.94 8.96 -12.68
C VAL A 100 -2.97 7.79 -12.91
N ILE A 101 -1.68 8.02 -12.73
CA ILE A 101 -0.64 6.97 -12.84
C ILE A 101 -0.89 5.88 -11.80
N GLY A 102 -1.17 6.23 -10.55
CA GLY A 102 -1.52 5.26 -9.51
C GLY A 102 -2.76 4.44 -9.87
N ALA A 103 -3.82 5.06 -10.41
CA ALA A 103 -5.01 4.36 -10.85
C ALA A 103 -4.72 3.40 -12.03
N MET A 104 -3.89 3.82 -13.00
CA MET A 104 -3.45 2.97 -14.10
C MET A 104 -2.65 1.76 -13.60
N PHE A 105 -1.71 1.95 -12.67
CA PHE A 105 -0.97 0.85 -12.06
C PHE A 105 -1.87 -0.08 -11.25
N TRP A 106 -2.85 0.46 -10.53
CA TRP A 106 -3.80 -0.37 -9.79
C TRP A 106 -4.63 -1.24 -10.73
N LEU A 107 -5.15 -0.67 -11.83
CA LEU A 107 -5.86 -1.42 -12.87
C LEU A 107 -4.97 -2.45 -13.56
N ALA A 108 -3.70 -2.13 -13.83
CA ALA A 108 -2.76 -3.09 -14.37
C ALA A 108 -2.51 -4.24 -13.38
N SER A 109 -2.41 -3.93 -12.08
CA SER A 109 -2.09 -4.91 -11.03
C SER A 109 -3.16 -5.98 -10.83
N VAL A 110 -4.41 -5.77 -11.27
CA VAL A 110 -5.43 -6.84 -11.23
C VAL A 110 -5.32 -7.82 -12.40
N THR A 111 -4.45 -7.55 -13.38
CA THR A 111 -4.30 -8.36 -14.59
C THR A 111 -3.05 -9.27 -14.56
N PRO A 112 -3.08 -10.43 -15.24
CA PRO A 112 -1.89 -11.30 -15.39
C PRO A 112 -0.71 -10.61 -16.09
N ALA A 113 -0.97 -9.55 -16.87
CA ALA A 113 0.07 -8.78 -17.52
C ALA A 113 1.05 -8.15 -16.53
N PHE A 114 0.58 -7.80 -15.33
CA PHE A 114 1.40 -7.16 -14.30
C PHE A 114 2.01 -8.18 -13.32
N PHE A 115 1.25 -9.17 -12.87
CA PHE A 115 1.81 -10.36 -12.22
C PHE A 115 0.99 -11.61 -12.52
N ASP A 116 1.69 -12.69 -12.89
CA ASP A 116 1.11 -13.94 -13.41
C ASP A 116 0.85 -14.98 -12.30
N GLY A 117 1.16 -14.65 -11.05
CA GLY A 117 0.93 -15.54 -9.93
C GLY A 117 1.85 -15.23 -8.76
N VAL A 118 2.05 -16.24 -7.91
CA VAL A 118 2.97 -16.19 -6.77
C VAL A 118 3.82 -17.44 -6.70
N THR A 119 5.07 -17.29 -6.28
CA THR A 119 6.01 -18.39 -6.05
C THR A 119 6.36 -18.49 -4.57
N PRO A 120 6.49 -19.70 -4.00
CA PRO A 120 7.00 -19.85 -2.65
C PRO A 120 8.48 -19.43 -2.57
N THR A 121 8.84 -18.86 -1.44
CA THR A 121 10.19 -18.43 -1.08
C THR A 121 10.45 -18.74 0.38
N VAL A 122 11.71 -18.61 0.82
CA VAL A 122 12.10 -18.79 2.23
C VAL A 122 11.37 -17.84 3.20
N TRP A 123 10.77 -16.77 2.67
CA TRP A 123 10.10 -15.76 3.46
C TRP A 123 8.57 -15.76 3.32
N GLY A 124 7.96 -16.76 2.67
CA GLY A 124 6.53 -16.79 2.29
C GLY A 124 6.36 -16.75 0.77
N PHE A 125 5.28 -16.14 0.27
CA PHE A 125 5.07 -15.99 -1.17
C PHE A 125 5.62 -14.67 -1.70
N MET A 126 5.99 -14.65 -2.99
CA MET A 126 6.34 -13.45 -3.74
C MET A 126 5.62 -13.45 -5.10
N PRO A 127 5.26 -12.28 -5.65
CA PRO A 127 4.65 -12.19 -6.97
C PRO A 127 5.62 -12.66 -8.05
N VAL A 128 5.10 -13.38 -9.04
CA VAL A 128 5.80 -13.66 -10.29
C VAL A 128 5.51 -12.50 -11.24
N ALA A 129 6.56 -11.84 -11.72
CA ALA A 129 6.42 -10.71 -12.63
C ALA A 129 5.69 -11.16 -13.91
N GLY A 130 4.73 -10.34 -14.35
CA GLY A 130 4.00 -10.59 -15.58
C GLY A 130 4.83 -10.26 -16.84
N PRO A 131 4.33 -10.61 -18.03
CA PRO A 131 5.05 -10.49 -19.30
C PRO A 131 5.47 -9.07 -19.70
N VAL A 132 4.93 -8.03 -19.04
CA VAL A 132 5.35 -6.64 -19.29
C VAL A 132 6.71 -6.29 -18.67
N TYR A 133 7.21 -7.13 -17.77
CA TYR A 133 8.54 -7.00 -17.19
C TYR A 133 9.52 -7.84 -18.04
N PRO A 134 10.43 -7.23 -18.81
CA PRO A 134 11.48 -7.99 -19.49
C PRO A 134 12.39 -8.63 -18.43
N LEU A 135 12.60 -9.95 -18.55
CA LEU A 135 13.46 -10.77 -17.71
C LEU A 135 14.94 -10.35 -17.80
#